data_AF-A0A523HCF8-F1
#
_entry.id   AF-A0A523HCF8-F1
#
_cell.length_a   1.000
_cell.length_b   1.000
_cell.length_c   1.000
_cell.angle_alpha   90.00
_cell.angle_beta   90.00
_cell.angle_gamma   90.00
#
_symmetry.space_group_name_H-M   'P 1'
#
loop_
_entity.id
_entity.type
_entity.pdbx_description
1 polymer ?
#
loop_
_entity_poly.entity_id
_entity_poly.type
_entity_poly.pdbx_seq_one_letter_code
_entity_poly.pdbx_strand_id
1 'polypeptide(L)'
;SFLKKQEGPFRIFQAADDKPPNWYQYHEIQNIQGYHAAKIKDYQKFLERSGLEARNRFGLPAFLGKYFDVVMNDGRPSLQKVPEERISHERMRADNAIMDMLNVKYLLSLYPIPDEKYRLVQQGRPSVYENTTVLPRAYFVDEVKVLADNDAFFDYLMSGDFDPHKQAVLTEEPEVQIVPSSQNKVEVTSFGIHEIALKAEVDQPALLVVSEMYYPAGWLALVDGEETKIYRADGILRAIFLQPGQHNIQFVFSPTTFKLGFGITVFILVSLLGLLFYGLRNEKKETQLATN
;
A
#
# COMPACT_ATOMS: atom_id res chain seq x y z
N SER A 1 15.38 2.27 -18.08
CA SER A 1 14.03 2.81 -17.87
C SER A 1 14.13 3.99 -16.93
N PHE A 2 13.42 5.10 -17.18
CA PHE A 2 13.40 6.30 -16.31
C PHE A 2 13.10 5.97 -14.85
N LEU A 3 12.13 5.07 -14.63
CA LEU A 3 11.70 4.64 -13.29
C LEU A 3 12.83 3.99 -12.49
N LYS A 4 13.69 3.20 -13.12
CA LYS A 4 14.82 2.52 -12.45
C LYS A 4 15.94 3.46 -12.00
N LYS A 5 15.93 4.72 -12.45
CA LYS A 5 16.90 5.75 -12.06
C LYS A 5 16.41 6.61 -10.90
N GLN A 6 15.18 6.42 -10.44
CA GLN A 6 14.56 7.23 -9.40
C GLN A 6 14.96 6.68 -8.02
N GLU A 7 15.27 7.59 -7.11
CA GLU A 7 15.66 7.26 -5.75
C GLU A 7 14.45 7.11 -4.82
N GLY A 8 14.64 6.32 -3.76
CA GLY A 8 13.67 6.12 -2.69
C GLY A 8 12.50 5.19 -3.05
N PRO A 9 11.71 4.78 -2.05
CA PRO A 9 10.53 3.96 -2.28
C PRO A 9 9.41 4.80 -2.92
N PHE A 10 8.90 4.35 -4.06
CA PHE A 10 7.73 4.92 -4.73
C PHE A 10 6.81 3.83 -5.27
N ARG A 11 5.53 4.14 -5.47
CA ARG A 11 4.62 3.31 -6.27
C ARG A 11 4.34 3.94 -7.63
N ILE A 12 3.92 3.10 -8.56
CA ILE A 12 3.36 3.52 -9.83
C ILE A 12 1.87 3.17 -9.92
N PHE A 13 1.18 3.83 -10.84
CA PHE A 13 -0.17 3.50 -11.26
C PHE A 13 -0.21 3.36 -12.79
N GLN A 14 -0.80 2.27 -13.30
CA GLN A 14 -0.98 2.08 -14.73
C GLN A 14 -2.33 2.66 -15.15
N ALA A 15 -2.34 3.98 -15.40
CA ALA A 15 -3.51 4.68 -15.92
C ALA A 15 -3.95 4.12 -17.28
N ALA A 16 -3.00 3.81 -18.17
CA ALA A 16 -3.21 3.01 -19.37
C ALA A 16 -1.88 2.43 -19.84
N ASP A 17 -1.77 1.11 -19.89
CA ASP A 17 -0.54 0.41 -20.25
C ASP A 17 -0.86 -0.90 -20.97
N ASP A 18 0.08 -1.40 -21.76
CA ASP A 18 -0.01 -2.69 -22.46
C ASP A 18 0.55 -3.86 -21.62
N LYS A 19 1.13 -3.57 -20.45
CA LYS A 19 1.68 -4.56 -19.53
C LYS A 19 0.65 -5.02 -18.49
N PRO A 20 0.64 -6.33 -18.14
CA PRO A 20 -0.15 -6.79 -17.01
C PRO A 20 0.39 -6.18 -15.70
N PRO A 21 -0.44 -6.01 -14.67
CA PRO A 21 -0.04 -5.31 -13.45
C PRO A 21 1.20 -5.82 -12.73
N ASN A 22 1.43 -7.14 -12.75
CA ASN A 22 2.58 -7.77 -12.10
C ASN A 22 3.90 -7.62 -12.87
N TRP A 23 3.87 -7.09 -14.10
CA TRP A 23 5.07 -6.97 -14.93
C TRP A 23 6.14 -6.10 -14.27
N TYR A 24 5.73 -5.03 -13.59
CA TYR A 24 6.62 -4.10 -12.90
C TYR A 24 7.28 -4.71 -11.67
N GLN A 25 6.63 -5.69 -11.04
CA GLN A 25 7.18 -6.39 -9.89
C GLN A 25 8.45 -7.19 -10.26
N TYR A 26 8.53 -7.76 -11.47
CA TYR A 26 9.75 -8.39 -12.00
C TYR A 26 10.92 -7.39 -12.15
N HIS A 27 10.61 -6.10 -12.16
CA HIS A 27 11.59 -5.02 -12.23
C HIS A 27 11.75 -4.27 -10.90
N GLU A 28 11.26 -4.85 -9.80
CA GLU A 28 11.32 -4.29 -8.45
C GLU A 28 10.63 -2.91 -8.34
N ILE A 29 9.68 -2.63 -9.24
CA ILE A 29 8.87 -1.42 -9.22
C ILE A 29 7.52 -1.77 -8.63
N GLN A 30 7.18 -1.12 -7.52
CA GLN A 30 5.91 -1.35 -6.83
C GLN A 30 4.75 -0.70 -7.60
N ASN A 31 3.65 -1.43 -7.76
CA ASN A 31 2.44 -0.98 -8.44
C ASN A 31 1.27 -1.07 -7.46
N ILE A 32 0.38 -0.07 -7.44
CA ILE A 32 -0.84 -0.15 -6.64
C ILE A 32 -1.87 -1.13 -7.23
N GLN A 33 -1.78 -1.42 -8.53
CA GLN A 33 -2.60 -2.41 -9.20
C GLN A 33 -1.90 -3.77 -9.26
N GLY A 34 -2.67 -4.86 -9.40
CA GLY A 34 -2.12 -6.19 -9.63
C GLY A 34 -2.03 -7.11 -8.43
N TYR A 35 -1.78 -8.40 -8.70
CA TYR A 35 -1.86 -9.47 -7.73
C TYR A 35 -0.72 -9.39 -6.71
N HIS A 36 -1.03 -8.87 -5.52
CA HIS A 36 -0.33 -9.27 -4.31
C HIS A 36 -0.86 -10.65 -3.88
N ALA A 37 0.02 -11.61 -3.63
CA ALA A 37 -0.36 -12.94 -3.14
C ALA A 37 -1.16 -12.90 -1.83
N ALA A 38 -1.05 -11.79 -1.11
CA ALA A 38 -1.89 -11.42 0.02
C ALA A 38 -2.70 -10.16 -0.28
N LYS A 39 -3.42 -10.08 -1.43
CA LYS A 39 -4.39 -9.01 -1.66
C LYS A 39 -5.46 -9.13 -0.57
N ILE A 40 -5.28 -8.37 0.50
CA ILE A 40 -6.17 -8.29 1.64
C ILE A 40 -7.53 -7.86 1.10
N LYS A 41 -8.59 -8.57 1.51
CA LYS A 41 -9.97 -8.33 1.07
C LYS A 41 -10.35 -6.85 1.08
N ASP A 42 -9.89 -6.11 2.08
CA ASP A 42 -10.15 -4.69 2.25
C ASP A 42 -9.49 -3.83 1.15
N TYR A 43 -8.25 -4.15 0.75
CA TYR A 43 -7.57 -3.44 -0.35
C TYR A 43 -8.22 -3.73 -1.70
N GLN A 44 -8.66 -4.97 -1.93
CA GLN A 44 -9.41 -5.32 -3.14
C GLN A 44 -10.73 -4.56 -3.22
N LYS A 45 -11.52 -4.60 -2.14
CA LYS A 45 -12.78 -3.86 -2.06
C LYS A 45 -12.56 -2.36 -2.31
N PHE A 46 -11.46 -1.80 -1.82
CA PHE A 46 -11.09 -0.41 -2.05
C PHE A 46 -10.79 -0.11 -3.53
N LEU A 47 -9.94 -0.91 -4.18
CA LEU A 47 -9.62 -0.74 -5.60
C LEU A 47 -10.85 -0.92 -6.50
N GLU A 48 -11.69 -1.89 -6.19
CA GLU A 48 -12.95 -2.14 -6.91
C GLU A 48 -13.91 -0.95 -6.76
N ARG A 49 -14.16 -0.48 -5.53
CA ARG A 49 -15.08 0.64 -5.28
C ARG A 49 -14.57 1.95 -5.85
N SER A 50 -13.27 2.24 -5.79
CA SER A 50 -12.68 3.45 -6.41
C SER A 50 -12.80 3.44 -7.95
N GLY A 51 -12.99 2.26 -8.55
CA GLY A 51 -13.04 2.09 -10.00
C GLY A 51 -11.68 2.25 -10.67
N LEU A 52 -10.57 2.27 -9.92
CA LEU A 52 -9.23 2.42 -10.50
C LEU A 52 -8.81 1.23 -11.38
N GLU A 53 -9.39 0.05 -11.16
CA GLU A 53 -9.22 -1.12 -12.03
C GLU A 53 -10.36 -1.25 -13.07
N ALA A 54 -11.39 -0.41 -13.01
CA ALA A 54 -12.55 -0.48 -13.89
C ALA A 54 -12.25 0.06 -15.30
N ARG A 55 -12.95 -0.50 -16.28
CA ARG A 55 -12.88 -0.09 -17.69
C ARG A 55 -14.29 0.07 -18.25
N ASN A 56 -14.48 1.03 -19.14
CA ASN A 56 -15.75 1.16 -19.86
C ASN A 56 -15.88 0.08 -20.96
N ARG A 57 -17.03 0.05 -21.64
CA ARG A 57 -17.33 -0.92 -22.72
C ARG A 57 -16.34 -0.92 -23.89
N PHE A 58 -15.54 0.14 -24.04
CA PHE A 58 -14.53 0.29 -25.09
C PHE A 58 -13.11 0.02 -24.58
N GLY A 59 -12.96 -0.43 -23.33
CA GLY A 59 -11.68 -0.74 -22.72
C GLY A 59 -10.91 0.46 -22.16
N LEU A 60 -11.48 1.68 -22.23
CA LEU A 60 -10.87 2.88 -21.64
C LEU A 60 -10.93 2.76 -20.11
N PRO A 61 -9.79 2.87 -19.40
CA PRO A 61 -9.75 2.90 -17.94
C PRO A 61 -10.61 4.02 -17.37
N ALA A 62 -11.36 3.73 -16.30
CA ALA A 62 -12.27 4.70 -15.69
C ALA A 62 -11.52 5.96 -15.20
N PHE A 63 -10.28 5.81 -14.74
CA PHE A 63 -9.40 6.94 -14.40
C PHE A 63 -9.22 7.92 -15.56
N LEU A 64 -9.15 7.44 -16.81
CA LEU A 64 -9.05 8.31 -18.00
C LEU A 64 -10.43 8.76 -18.50
N GLY A 65 -11.48 8.02 -18.16
CA GLY A 65 -12.86 8.34 -18.51
C GLY A 65 -13.36 9.69 -17.97
N LYS A 66 -12.71 10.26 -16.94
CA LYS A 66 -13.01 11.63 -16.49
C LYS A 66 -12.49 12.73 -17.42
N TYR A 67 -11.49 12.42 -18.25
CA TYR A 67 -10.90 13.36 -19.20
C TYR A 67 -11.33 13.09 -20.64
N PHE A 68 -11.79 11.86 -20.94
CA PHE A 68 -12.11 11.43 -22.29
C PHE A 68 -13.40 10.62 -22.38
N ASP A 69 -14.22 10.98 -23.36
CA ASP A 69 -15.34 10.18 -23.84
C ASP A 69 -14.90 9.35 -25.05
N VAL A 70 -15.54 8.20 -25.27
CA VAL A 70 -15.40 7.43 -26.50
C VAL A 70 -16.66 7.61 -27.33
N VAL A 71 -16.52 8.32 -28.46
CA VAL A 71 -17.61 8.62 -29.40
C VAL A 71 -17.46 7.80 -30.66
N MET A 72 -18.59 7.42 -31.27
CA MET A 72 -18.57 6.73 -32.56
C MET A 72 -18.50 7.78 -33.67
N ASN A 73 -17.41 7.80 -34.42
CA ASN A 73 -17.24 8.63 -35.60
C ASN A 73 -17.12 7.71 -36.83
N ASP A 74 -18.06 7.81 -37.78
CA ASP A 74 -18.15 6.94 -38.96
C ASP A 74 -18.06 5.43 -38.64
N GLY A 75 -18.74 5.00 -37.58
CA GLY A 75 -18.74 3.60 -37.14
C GLY A 75 -17.46 3.13 -36.46
N ARG A 76 -16.49 4.02 -36.21
CA ARG A 76 -15.25 3.73 -35.48
C ARG A 76 -15.22 4.47 -34.13
N PRO A 77 -14.78 3.82 -33.04
CA PRO A 77 -14.61 4.50 -31.77
C PRO A 77 -13.44 5.49 -31.86
N SER A 78 -13.69 6.73 -31.42
CA SER A 78 -12.71 7.80 -31.33
C SER A 78 -12.71 8.40 -29.93
N LEU A 79 -11.53 8.77 -29.44
CA LEU A 79 -11.34 9.40 -28.14
C LEU A 79 -11.60 10.91 -28.28
N GLN A 80 -12.51 11.47 -27.50
CA GLN A 80 -12.82 12.90 -27.48
C GLN A 80 -12.60 13.45 -26.07
N LYS A 81 -11.96 14.63 -25.95
CA LYS A 81 -11.77 15.29 -24.64
C LYS A 81 -13.15 15.65 -24.06
N VAL A 82 -13.37 15.35 -22.79
CA VAL A 82 -14.53 15.81 -22.04
C VAL A 82 -14.40 17.34 -21.85
N PRO A 83 -15.45 18.13 -22.14
CA PRO A 83 -15.46 19.57 -21.84
C PRO A 83 -15.18 19.83 -20.36
N GLU A 84 -14.45 20.89 -20.04
CA GLU A 84 -13.99 21.15 -18.66
C GLU A 84 -15.15 21.29 -17.67
N GLU A 85 -16.30 21.82 -18.13
CA GLU A 85 -17.51 21.99 -17.33
C GLU A 85 -18.17 20.66 -16.93
N ARG A 86 -17.87 19.57 -17.65
CA ARG A 86 -18.39 18.23 -17.38
C ARG A 86 -17.47 17.38 -16.51
N ILE A 87 -16.26 17.86 -16.21
CA ILE A 87 -15.32 17.10 -15.38
C ILE A 87 -15.80 17.17 -13.92
N SER A 88 -16.11 16.01 -13.35
CA SER A 88 -16.49 15.92 -11.93
C SER A 88 -15.27 16.26 -11.06
N HIS A 89 -15.34 17.41 -10.39
CA HIS A 89 -14.28 17.90 -9.53
C HIS A 89 -14.13 17.01 -8.28
N GLU A 90 -15.24 16.51 -7.75
CA GLU A 90 -15.26 15.54 -6.64
C GLU A 90 -14.47 14.29 -7.02
N ARG A 91 -14.75 13.72 -8.20
CA ARG A 91 -14.03 12.55 -8.71
C ARG A 91 -12.54 12.83 -8.94
N MET A 92 -12.20 14.00 -9.47
CA MET A 92 -10.79 14.39 -9.62
C MET A 92 -10.08 14.46 -8.27
N ARG A 93 -10.69 15.12 -7.27
CA ARG A 93 -10.13 15.24 -5.92
C ARG A 93 -9.98 13.87 -5.26
N ALA A 94 -10.98 13.01 -5.36
CA ALA A 94 -10.94 11.65 -4.84
C ALA A 94 -9.79 10.83 -5.47
N ASP A 95 -9.73 10.75 -6.80
CA ASP A 95 -8.63 10.03 -7.49
C ASP A 95 -7.27 10.60 -7.09
N ASN A 96 -7.16 11.93 -6.99
CA ASN A 96 -5.93 12.63 -6.62
C ASN A 96 -5.51 12.32 -5.17
N ALA A 97 -6.45 12.27 -4.23
CA ALA A 97 -6.20 11.87 -2.85
C ALA A 97 -5.72 10.42 -2.77
N ILE A 98 -6.32 9.51 -3.55
CA ILE A 98 -5.89 8.12 -3.62
C ILE A 98 -4.45 8.01 -4.13
N MET A 99 -4.10 8.71 -5.21
CA MET A 99 -2.73 8.69 -5.75
C MET A 99 -1.72 9.22 -4.73
N ASP A 100 -2.07 10.28 -3.98
CA ASP A 100 -1.18 10.90 -3.01
C ASP A 100 -0.96 9.99 -1.81
N MET A 101 -2.04 9.56 -1.14
CA MET A 101 -1.94 8.74 0.08
C MET A 101 -1.31 7.37 -0.18
N LEU A 102 -1.45 6.83 -1.39
CA LEU A 102 -0.83 5.56 -1.80
C LEU A 102 0.61 5.72 -2.31
N ASN A 103 1.22 6.91 -2.17
CA ASN A 103 2.59 7.18 -2.60
C ASN A 103 2.81 6.85 -4.10
N VAL A 104 1.79 7.10 -4.93
CA VAL A 104 1.89 6.96 -6.38
C VAL A 104 2.64 8.17 -6.92
N LYS A 105 3.96 8.02 -7.13
CA LYS A 105 4.80 9.09 -7.67
C LYS A 105 4.72 9.17 -9.19
N TYR A 106 4.50 8.04 -9.86
CA TYR A 106 4.47 8.00 -11.33
C TYR A 106 3.23 7.30 -11.88
N LEU A 107 2.62 7.93 -12.88
CA LEU A 107 1.53 7.36 -13.66
C LEU A 107 2.05 6.98 -15.05
N LEU A 108 1.63 5.82 -15.52
CA LEU A 108 1.96 5.29 -16.84
C LEU A 108 0.72 5.31 -17.72
N SER A 109 0.79 6.04 -18.84
CA SER A 109 -0.35 6.19 -19.73
C SER A 109 0.03 6.16 -21.21
N LEU A 110 -0.71 5.37 -21.99
CA LEU A 110 -0.72 5.37 -23.45
C LEU A 110 -1.48 6.58 -24.04
N TYR A 111 -2.29 7.27 -23.21
CA TYR A 111 -3.05 8.45 -23.58
C TYR A 111 -2.55 9.68 -22.81
N PRO A 112 -2.71 10.90 -23.33
CA PRO A 112 -2.39 12.11 -22.57
C PRO A 112 -3.22 12.19 -21.28
N ILE A 113 -2.63 12.70 -20.20
CA ILE A 113 -3.35 13.02 -18.95
C ILE A 113 -3.47 14.55 -18.89
N PRO A 114 -4.63 15.14 -19.24
CA PRO A 114 -4.79 16.59 -19.31
C PRO A 114 -5.11 17.17 -17.93
N ASP A 115 -4.18 17.01 -16.99
CA ASP A 115 -4.29 17.48 -15.62
C ASP A 115 -2.90 17.97 -15.17
N GLU A 116 -2.83 19.23 -14.77
CA GLU A 116 -1.58 19.92 -14.45
C GLU A 116 -0.83 19.28 -13.26
N LYS A 117 -1.55 18.58 -12.38
CA LYS A 117 -0.96 17.81 -11.29
C LYS A 117 -0.03 16.70 -11.78
N TYR A 118 -0.33 16.13 -12.95
CA TYR A 118 0.45 15.03 -13.53
C TYR A 118 1.39 15.58 -14.59
N ARG A 119 2.60 15.95 -14.16
CA ARG A 119 3.62 16.52 -15.05
C ARG A 119 4.26 15.43 -15.89
N LEU A 120 4.21 15.57 -17.20
CA LEU A 120 4.92 14.67 -18.11
C LEU A 120 6.44 14.79 -17.90
N VAL A 121 7.10 13.68 -17.55
CA VAL A 121 8.56 13.61 -17.32
C VAL A 121 9.29 12.71 -18.33
N GLN A 122 8.57 11.81 -19.00
CA GLN A 122 9.11 11.04 -20.11
C GLN A 122 8.03 10.75 -21.16
N GLN A 123 8.28 11.19 -22.40
CA GLN A 123 7.50 10.75 -23.56
C GLN A 123 7.83 9.30 -23.92
N GLY A 124 6.82 8.50 -24.23
CA GLY A 124 6.99 7.09 -24.56
C GLY A 124 5.67 6.33 -24.75
N ARG A 125 5.78 5.01 -24.82
CA ARG A 125 4.63 4.10 -24.93
C ARG A 125 4.78 2.95 -23.89
N PRO A 126 4.25 3.12 -22.66
CA PRO A 126 3.53 4.29 -22.15
C PRO A 126 4.44 5.50 -21.85
N SER A 127 3.84 6.69 -21.80
CA SER A 127 4.49 7.89 -21.27
C SER A 127 4.46 7.88 -19.74
N VAL A 128 5.42 8.55 -19.12
CA VAL A 128 5.56 8.66 -17.66
C VAL A 128 5.20 10.07 -17.22
N TYR A 129 4.26 10.15 -16.29
CA TYR A 129 3.83 11.38 -15.64
C TYR A 129 4.20 11.32 -14.16
N GLU A 130 4.76 12.40 -13.63
CA GLU A 130 5.05 12.58 -12.22
C GLU A 130 3.83 13.22 -11.52
N ASN A 131 3.41 12.61 -10.42
CA ASN A 131 2.46 13.20 -9.48
C ASN A 131 3.19 14.23 -8.62
N THR A 132 2.91 15.52 -8.82
CA THR A 132 3.65 16.61 -8.16
C THR A 132 3.26 16.84 -6.70
N THR A 133 2.19 16.21 -6.21
CA THR A 133 1.70 16.34 -4.83
C THR A 133 1.70 15.00 -4.11
N VAL A 134 2.50 14.03 -4.55
CA VAL A 134 2.57 12.72 -3.91
C VAL A 134 3.01 12.83 -2.45
N LEU A 135 2.33 12.12 -1.55
CA LEU A 135 2.79 11.98 -0.16
C LEU A 135 3.93 10.95 -0.10
N PRO A 136 4.94 11.15 0.75
CA PRO A 136 5.99 10.15 0.97
C PRO A 136 5.42 8.87 1.61
N ARG A 137 6.27 7.83 1.75
CA ARG A 137 5.84 6.56 2.35
C ARG A 137 5.41 6.66 3.81
N ALA A 138 5.91 7.64 4.53
CA ALA A 138 5.52 7.94 5.89
C ALA A 138 5.39 9.46 6.02
N TYR A 139 4.29 9.94 6.61
CA TYR A 139 3.99 11.36 6.74
C TYR A 139 3.13 11.61 7.99
N PHE A 140 3.21 12.83 8.50
CA PHE A 140 2.35 13.31 9.57
C PHE A 140 1.12 14.01 9.01
N VAL A 141 0.03 13.98 9.77
CA VAL A 141 -1.20 14.72 9.49
C VAL A 141 -1.45 15.75 10.59
N ASP A 142 -2.20 16.79 10.25
CA ASP A 142 -2.56 17.87 11.16
C ASP A 142 -3.79 17.51 12.00
N GLU A 143 -4.74 16.77 11.42
CA GLU A 143 -6.00 16.43 12.08
C GLU A 143 -6.38 14.95 11.92
N VAL A 144 -7.15 14.46 12.89
CA VAL A 144 -7.74 13.12 12.85
C VAL A 144 -9.25 13.25 12.82
N LYS A 145 -9.86 12.59 11.84
CA LYS A 145 -11.30 12.44 11.75
C LYS A 145 -11.68 11.00 12.05
N VAL A 146 -12.65 10.79 12.94
CA VAL A 146 -13.14 9.46 13.27
C VAL A 146 -14.44 9.22 12.50
N LEU A 147 -14.50 8.13 11.74
CA LEU A 147 -15.70 7.67 11.06
C LEU A 147 -16.05 6.25 11.52
N ALA A 148 -17.31 5.87 11.38
CA ALA A 148 -17.81 4.60 11.92
C ALA A 148 -17.10 3.37 11.32
N ASP A 149 -16.82 3.39 10.02
CA ASP A 149 -16.24 2.27 9.30
C ASP A 149 -15.59 2.68 7.97
N ASN A 150 -15.03 1.70 7.28
CA ASN A 150 -14.42 1.88 5.95
C ASN A 150 -15.42 2.31 4.87
N ASP A 151 -16.72 2.01 5.03
CA ASP A 151 -17.71 2.39 4.04
C ASP A 151 -18.03 3.88 4.16
N ALA A 152 -18.17 4.39 5.39
CA ALA A 152 -18.26 5.82 5.67
C ALA A 152 -17.01 6.59 5.22
N PHE A 153 -15.81 6.04 5.42
CA PHE A 153 -14.58 6.64 4.87
C PHE A 153 -14.61 6.72 3.35
N PHE A 154 -15.02 5.64 2.68
CA PHE A 154 -15.06 5.64 1.22
C PHE A 154 -16.03 6.70 0.68
N ASP A 155 -17.19 6.88 1.31
CA ASP A 155 -18.16 7.89 0.91
C ASP A 155 -17.59 9.31 1.12
N TYR A 156 -16.85 9.55 2.20
CA TYR A 156 -16.13 10.81 2.44
C TYR A 156 -14.99 11.06 1.46
N LEU A 157 -14.25 10.01 1.08
CA LEU A 157 -13.22 10.08 0.04
C LEU A 157 -13.85 10.48 -1.31
N MET A 158 -14.97 9.86 -1.66
CA MET A 158 -15.64 10.09 -2.95
C MET A 158 -16.39 11.41 -3.04
N SER A 159 -16.73 12.07 -1.92
CA SER A 159 -17.24 13.45 -1.93
C SER A 159 -16.18 14.45 -2.39
N GLY A 160 -14.90 14.08 -2.36
CA GLY A 160 -13.79 14.95 -2.73
C GLY A 160 -13.40 15.94 -1.63
N ASP A 161 -13.90 15.77 -0.41
CA ASP A 161 -13.57 16.61 0.76
C ASP A 161 -12.38 16.07 1.56
N PHE A 162 -12.02 14.79 1.38
CA PHE A 162 -10.88 14.18 2.03
C PHE A 162 -9.56 14.67 1.40
N ASP A 163 -8.69 15.24 2.24
CA ASP A 163 -7.36 15.73 1.88
C ASP A 163 -6.30 15.00 2.75
N PRO A 164 -5.57 14.02 2.20
CA PRO A 164 -4.61 13.22 2.96
C PRO A 164 -3.36 14.02 3.37
N HIS A 165 -3.15 15.23 2.82
CA HIS A 165 -2.06 16.11 3.25
C HIS A 165 -2.36 16.81 4.58
N LYS A 166 -3.62 16.81 5.02
CA LYS A 166 -4.07 17.50 6.23
C LYS A 166 -4.62 16.54 7.26
N GLN A 167 -5.40 15.55 6.83
CA GLN A 167 -6.15 14.70 7.75
C GLN A 167 -5.94 13.22 7.48
N ALA A 168 -5.98 12.44 8.55
CA ALA A 168 -6.20 10.99 8.47
C ALA A 168 -7.57 10.64 9.02
N VAL A 169 -8.19 9.61 8.45
CA VAL A 169 -9.45 9.06 8.95
C VAL A 169 -9.21 7.75 9.69
N LEU A 170 -9.62 7.68 10.94
CA LEU A 170 -9.58 6.46 11.76
C LEU A 170 -10.99 5.86 11.93
N THR A 171 -11.05 4.57 12.23
CA THR A 171 -12.30 3.86 12.56
C THR A 171 -12.50 3.67 14.08
N GLU A 172 -11.62 4.24 14.87
CA GLU A 172 -11.64 4.18 16.33
C GLU A 172 -11.12 5.49 16.91
N GLU A 173 -11.60 5.84 18.11
CA GLU A 173 -11.20 7.06 18.78
C GLU A 173 -9.71 7.01 19.17
N PRO A 174 -8.95 8.10 18.93
CA PRO A 174 -7.55 8.16 19.28
C PRO A 174 -7.38 8.22 20.80
N GLU A 175 -6.38 7.51 21.32
CA GLU A 175 -6.05 7.54 22.76
C GLU A 175 -5.38 8.87 23.16
N VAL A 176 -4.81 9.58 22.17
CA VAL A 176 -4.06 10.82 22.34
C VAL A 176 -4.57 11.83 21.33
N GLN A 177 -4.84 13.06 21.78
CA GLN A 177 -5.13 14.16 20.88
C GLN A 177 -3.85 14.64 20.22
N ILE A 178 -3.85 14.72 18.89
CA ILE A 178 -2.70 15.22 18.15
C ILE A 178 -2.71 16.74 18.09
N VAL A 179 -1.53 17.33 17.92
CA VAL A 179 -1.37 18.75 17.67
C VAL A 179 -0.57 18.92 16.38
N PRO A 180 -1.11 19.63 15.38
CA PRO A 180 -0.39 19.93 14.14
C PRO A 180 0.96 20.59 14.43
N SER A 181 2.02 20.11 13.78
CA SER A 181 3.32 20.75 13.83
C SER A 181 4.09 20.55 12.52
N SER A 182 4.49 21.67 11.92
CA SER A 182 5.37 21.69 10.74
C SER A 182 6.82 21.33 11.06
N GLN A 183 7.16 21.17 12.35
CA GLN A 183 8.50 20.76 12.78
C GLN A 183 8.68 19.24 12.78
N ASN A 184 7.59 18.48 12.70
CA ASN A 184 7.66 17.03 12.66
C ASN A 184 8.36 16.56 11.38
N LYS A 185 9.28 15.60 11.53
CA LYS A 185 10.03 15.01 10.40
C LYS A 185 10.03 13.51 10.52
N VAL A 186 9.96 12.84 9.38
CA VAL A 186 10.11 11.39 9.31
C VAL A 186 10.98 11.03 8.12
N GLU A 187 11.89 10.10 8.35
CA GLU A 187 12.78 9.54 7.35
C GLU A 187 12.57 8.02 7.29
N VAL A 188 12.43 7.49 6.08
CA VAL A 188 12.42 6.05 5.84
C VAL A 188 13.86 5.57 5.71
N THR A 189 14.39 4.93 6.75
CA THR A 189 15.78 4.44 6.77
C THR A 189 15.94 3.08 6.11
N SER A 190 14.89 2.25 6.12
CA SER A 190 14.88 0.94 5.45
C SER A 190 13.45 0.57 5.04
N PHE A 191 13.31 -0.05 3.87
CA PHE A 191 12.01 -0.42 3.32
C PHE A 191 12.07 -1.81 2.66
N GLY A 192 11.46 -2.80 3.32
CA GLY A 192 11.43 -4.18 2.86
C GLY A 192 10.07 -4.85 3.05
N ILE A 193 9.97 -6.08 2.54
CA ILE A 193 8.72 -6.87 2.60
C ILE A 193 8.40 -7.40 4.01
N HIS A 194 9.42 -7.52 4.87
CA HIS A 194 9.30 -8.05 6.24
C HIS A 194 9.57 -7.00 7.31
N GLU A 195 10.22 -5.90 6.95
CA GLU A 195 10.62 -4.86 7.89
C GLU A 195 10.56 -3.50 7.20
N ILE A 196 10.04 -2.50 7.92
CA ILE A 196 10.12 -1.08 7.56
C ILE A 196 10.68 -0.36 8.77
N ALA A 197 11.77 0.38 8.58
CA ALA A 197 12.42 1.13 9.65
C ALA A 197 12.39 2.63 9.34
N LEU A 198 11.93 3.42 10.30
CA LEU A 198 11.79 4.87 10.20
C LEU A 198 12.50 5.56 11.37
N LYS A 199 12.95 6.78 11.13
CA LYS A 199 13.33 7.72 12.19
C LYS A 199 12.41 8.92 12.16
N ALA A 200 11.93 9.34 13.33
CA ALA A 200 11.04 10.48 13.44
C ALA A 200 11.54 11.48 14.49
N GLU A 201 11.37 12.78 14.19
CA GLU A 201 11.47 13.87 15.14
C GLU A 201 10.07 14.46 15.31
N VAL A 202 9.56 14.49 16.53
CA VAL A 202 8.18 14.85 16.85
C VAL A 202 8.19 15.92 17.94
N ASP A 203 7.55 17.07 17.70
CA ASP A 203 7.51 18.20 18.65
C ASP A 203 6.29 18.14 19.58
N GLN A 204 5.16 17.68 19.05
CA GLN A 204 3.90 17.50 19.78
C GLN A 204 3.31 16.12 19.49
N PRO A 205 2.41 15.58 20.33
CA PRO A 205 1.76 14.31 20.02
C PRO A 205 1.21 14.31 18.59
N ALA A 206 1.57 13.30 17.81
CA ALA A 206 1.31 13.28 16.37
C ALA A 206 0.88 11.89 15.90
N LEU A 207 0.09 11.87 14.83
CA LEU A 207 -0.24 10.64 14.12
C LEU A 207 0.69 10.50 12.91
N LEU A 208 1.50 9.45 12.90
CA LEU A 208 2.30 9.07 11.75
C LEU A 208 1.51 8.08 10.90
N VAL A 209 1.15 8.47 9.68
CA VAL A 209 0.58 7.57 8.69
C VAL A 209 1.71 6.96 7.87
N VAL A 210 1.67 5.64 7.69
CA VAL A 210 2.55 4.92 6.78
C VAL A 210 1.69 4.41 5.63
N SER A 211 2.07 4.77 4.41
CA SER A 211 1.45 4.35 3.15
C SER A 211 1.69 2.87 2.88
N GLU A 212 1.26 2.00 3.80
CA GLU A 212 1.38 0.56 3.77
C GLU A 212 0.12 -0.09 4.33
N MET A 213 -0.29 -1.17 3.67
CA MET A 213 -1.61 -1.75 3.89
C MET A 213 -1.80 -2.21 5.33
N TYR A 214 -2.87 -1.78 6.00
CA TYR A 214 -3.21 -2.24 7.34
C TYR A 214 -3.54 -3.73 7.33
N TYR A 215 -2.73 -4.50 8.05
CA TYR A 215 -2.92 -5.94 8.20
C TYR A 215 -2.58 -6.38 9.63
N PRO A 216 -3.57 -6.45 10.53
CA PRO A 216 -3.34 -6.68 11.95
C PRO A 216 -2.87 -8.10 12.26
N ALA A 217 -3.08 -9.06 11.35
CA ALA A 217 -2.77 -10.47 11.59
C ALA A 217 -1.28 -10.84 11.42
N GLY A 218 -0.37 -9.86 11.37
CA GLY A 218 1.06 -10.18 11.28
C GLY A 218 2.04 -9.03 11.38
N TRP A 219 1.61 -7.77 11.31
CA TRP A 219 2.51 -6.64 11.54
C TRP A 219 2.52 -6.24 13.01
N LEU A 220 3.72 -6.12 13.55
CA LEU A 220 4.03 -5.53 14.84
C LEU A 220 4.65 -4.14 14.60
N ALA A 221 4.28 -3.14 15.38
CA ALA A 221 4.95 -1.85 15.40
C ALA A 221 5.70 -1.68 16.73
N LEU A 222 6.95 -1.25 16.63
CA LEU A 222 7.81 -0.93 17.76
C LEU A 222 8.21 0.54 17.68
N VAL A 223 8.12 1.26 18.79
CA VAL A 223 8.67 2.61 18.97
C VAL A 223 9.71 2.51 20.07
N ASP A 224 10.97 2.78 19.71
CA ASP A 224 12.12 2.66 20.60
C ASP A 224 12.26 1.27 21.27
N GLY A 225 11.82 0.23 20.54
CA GLY A 225 11.84 -1.16 20.99
C GLY A 225 10.60 -1.63 21.76
N GLU A 226 9.68 -0.73 22.09
CA GLU A 226 8.43 -1.06 22.78
C GLU A 226 7.27 -1.21 21.80
N GLU A 227 6.43 -2.23 22.00
CA GLU A 227 5.26 -2.48 21.15
C GLU A 227 4.22 -1.36 21.29
N THR A 228 3.76 -0.87 20.15
CA THR A 228 2.69 0.13 20.06
C THR A 228 1.54 -0.37 19.20
N LYS A 229 0.34 0.14 19.48
CA LYS A 229 -0.87 -0.18 18.72
C LYS A 229 -0.78 0.39 17.31
N ILE A 230 -1.10 -0.44 16.32
CA ILE A 230 -1.28 -0.02 14.93
C ILE A 230 -2.75 0.31 14.70
N TYR A 231 -3.00 1.53 14.24
CA TYR A 231 -4.32 2.01 13.86
C TYR A 231 -4.55 1.82 12.37
N ARG A 232 -5.80 1.58 11.98
CA ARG A 232 -6.23 1.65 10.58
C ARG A 232 -6.52 3.11 10.23
N ALA A 233 -5.75 3.65 9.28
CA ALA A 233 -5.94 4.98 8.71
C ALA A 233 -6.45 4.88 7.27
N ASP A 234 -7.28 5.83 6.86
CA ASP A 234 -7.72 6.05 5.48
C ASP A 234 -8.26 4.77 4.82
N GLY A 235 -9.00 3.99 5.62
CA GLY A 235 -9.63 2.72 5.27
C GLY A 235 -8.68 1.54 5.04
N ILE A 236 -7.45 1.78 4.57
CA ILE A 236 -6.52 0.73 4.11
C ILE A 236 -5.08 0.92 4.55
N LEU A 237 -4.69 2.09 5.07
CA LEU A 237 -3.33 2.39 5.50
C LEU A 237 -3.17 2.13 7.00
N ARG A 238 -1.92 2.08 7.45
CA ARG A 238 -1.58 1.92 8.87
C ARG A 238 -1.07 3.23 9.45
N ALA A 239 -1.33 3.46 10.73
CA ALA A 239 -0.80 4.59 11.45
C ALA A 239 -0.42 4.23 12.89
N ILE A 240 0.44 5.03 13.49
CA ILE A 240 0.82 4.93 14.91
C ILE A 240 0.85 6.33 15.52
N PHE A 241 0.52 6.44 16.80
CA PHE A 241 0.73 7.67 17.56
C PHE A 241 2.16 7.73 18.08
N LEU A 242 2.75 8.92 18.02
CA LEU A 242 4.05 9.23 18.59
C LEU A 242 3.91 10.36 19.60
N GLN A 243 4.66 10.25 20.69
CA GLN A 243 4.80 11.33 21.67
C GLN A 243 5.90 12.30 21.20
N PRO A 244 6.04 13.48 21.84
CA PRO A 244 7.16 14.37 21.58
C PRO A 244 8.51 13.69 21.84
N GLY A 245 9.44 13.78 20.89
CA GLY A 245 10.77 13.18 21.01
C GLY A 245 11.39 12.77 19.68
N GLN A 246 12.55 12.13 19.79
CA GLN A 246 13.19 11.43 18.67
C GLN A 246 12.91 9.94 18.82
N HIS A 247 12.42 9.32 17.75
CA HIS A 247 11.95 7.93 17.79
C HIS A 247 12.60 7.10 16.68
N ASN A 248 13.01 5.88 17.04
CA ASN A 248 13.29 4.81 16.09
C ASN A 248 12.05 3.92 16.01
N ILE A 249 11.49 3.80 14.81
CA ILE A 249 10.23 3.10 14.58
C ILE A 249 10.51 1.90 13.70
N GLN A 250 9.99 0.74 14.07
CA GLN A 250 10.11 -0.48 13.29
C GLN A 250 8.74 -1.12 13.11
N PHE A 251 8.36 -1.38 11.87
CA PHE A 251 7.29 -2.31 11.57
C PHE A 251 7.93 -3.64 11.18
N VAL A 252 7.57 -4.72 11.85
CA VAL A 252 8.11 -6.06 11.60
C VAL A 252 6.96 -7.01 11.30
N PHE A 253 7.05 -7.75 10.20
CA PHE A 253 6.10 -8.80 9.86
C PHE A 253 6.45 -10.08 10.63
N SER A 254 5.75 -10.32 11.73
CA SER A 254 5.90 -11.48 12.61
C SER A 254 4.55 -12.18 12.82
N PRO A 255 4.00 -12.89 11.82
CA PRO A 255 2.74 -13.62 11.96
C PRO A 255 2.85 -14.73 13.02
N THR A 256 1.92 -14.75 13.96
CA THR A 256 1.85 -15.76 15.04
C THR A 256 1.73 -17.18 14.50
N THR A 257 1.07 -17.35 13.35
CA THR A 257 0.94 -18.63 12.63
C THR A 257 2.28 -19.19 12.17
N PHE A 258 3.24 -18.34 11.78
CA PHE A 258 4.57 -18.79 11.39
C PHE A 258 5.34 -19.37 12.58
N LYS A 259 5.26 -18.70 13.75
CA LYS A 259 5.87 -19.20 15.00
C LYS A 259 5.29 -20.55 15.40
N LEU A 260 3.97 -20.72 15.31
CA LEU A 260 3.28 -21.98 15.61
C LEU A 260 3.65 -23.09 14.62
N GLY A 261 3.63 -22.78 13.31
CA GLY A 261 4.01 -23.72 12.26
C GLY A 261 5.46 -24.21 12.40
N PHE A 262 6.40 -23.30 12.68
CA PHE A 262 7.79 -23.66 12.96
C PHE A 262 7.90 -24.62 14.15
N GLY A 263 7.19 -24.35 15.24
CA GLY A 263 7.14 -25.23 16.41
C GLY A 263 6.63 -26.63 16.07
N ILE A 264 5.55 -26.73 15.28
CA ILE A 264 5.00 -28.01 14.81
C ILE A 264 6.00 -28.75 13.91
N THR A 265 6.64 -28.05 12.97
CA THR A 265 7.65 -28.64 12.07
C THR A 265 8.83 -29.19 12.86
N VAL A 266 9.36 -28.45 13.82
CA VAL A 266 10.45 -28.92 14.69
C VAL A 266 10.02 -30.15 15.49
N PHE A 267 8.82 -30.13 16.07
CA PHE A 267 8.28 -31.26 16.83
C PHE A 267 8.15 -32.53 15.97
N ILE A 268 7.61 -32.41 14.75
CA ILE A 268 7.48 -33.53 13.81
C ILE A 268 8.87 -34.05 13.41
N LEU A 269 9.81 -33.16 13.09
CA LEU A 269 11.17 -33.56 12.68
C LEU A 269 11.89 -34.32 13.80
N VAL A 270 11.82 -33.83 15.04
CA VAL A 270 12.38 -34.51 16.22
C VAL A 270 11.72 -35.87 16.44
N SER A 271 10.39 -35.95 16.29
CA SER A 271 9.66 -37.22 16.43
C SER A 271 10.07 -38.25 15.37
N LEU A 272 10.22 -37.83 14.12
CA LEU A 272 10.67 -38.70 13.02
C LEU A 272 12.12 -39.17 13.22
N LEU A 273 13.02 -38.28 13.63
CA LEU A 273 14.41 -38.64 13.96
C LEU A 273 14.46 -39.62 15.15
N GLY A 274 13.61 -39.42 16.16
CA GLY A 274 13.47 -40.34 17.29
C GLY A 274 13.01 -41.74 16.87
N LEU A 275 11.98 -41.82 16.01
CA LEU A 275 11.49 -43.09 15.47
C LEU A 275 12.55 -43.79 14.60
N LEU A 276 13.26 -43.04 13.75
CA LEU A 276 14.33 -43.57 12.91
C LEU A 276 15.47 -44.15 13.77
N PHE A 277 15.91 -43.41 14.79
CA PHE A 277 16.96 -43.87 15.70
C PHE A 277 16.54 -45.10 16.50
N TYR A 278 15.27 -45.16 16.94
CA TYR A 278 14.70 -46.32 17.60
C TYR A 278 14.70 -47.55 16.67
N GLY A 279 14.28 -47.40 15.41
CA GLY A 279 14.29 -48.46 14.41
C GLY A 279 15.71 -49.01 14.15
N LEU A 280 16.68 -48.13 13.88
CA LEU A 280 18.07 -48.51 13.64
C LEU A 280 18.73 -49.21 14.84
N ARG A 281 18.32 -48.85 16.07
CA ARG A 281 18.81 -49.51 17.29
C ARG A 281 18.25 -50.93 17.43
N ASN A 282 17.01 -51.16 16.99
CA ASN A 282 16.39 -52.48 17.07
C ASN A 282 16.92 -53.43 15.98
N GLU A 283 17.16 -52.97 14.75
CA GLU A 283 17.81 -53.80 13.71
C GLU A 283 19.21 -54.27 14.13
N LYS A 284 20.01 -53.40 14.75
CA LYS A 284 21.34 -53.78 15.28
C LYS A 284 21.25 -54.86 16.37
N LYS A 285 20.23 -54.80 17.23
CA LYS A 285 20.00 -55.83 18.25
C LYS A 285 19.59 -57.17 17.64
N GLU A 286 18.68 -57.17 16.68
CA GLU A 286 18.25 -58.40 15.99
C GLU A 286 19.39 -59.04 15.22
N THR A 287 20.22 -58.23 14.53
CA THR A 287 21.40 -58.73 13.81
C THR A 287 22.42 -59.37 14.77
N GLN A 288 22.65 -58.78 15.96
CA GLN A 288 23.52 -59.35 17.00
C GLN A 288 22.96 -60.63 17.64
N LEU A 289 21.64 -60.77 17.73
CA LEU A 289 20.99 -61.99 18.22
C LEU A 289 21.03 -63.12 17.18
N ALA A 290 21.07 -62.81 15.89
CA ALA A 290 21.15 -63.79 14.80
C ALA A 290 22.58 -64.27 14.48
N THR A 291 23.63 -63.63 15.03
CA THR A 291 25.04 -64.01 14.82
C THR A 291 25.70 -64.71 16.02
N ASN A 292 24.97 -64.92 17.12
CA ASN A 292 25.38 -65.75 18.26
C ASN A 292 24.62 -67.07 18.28
#